data_AF-A0A538LAI2-F1
#
_entry.id   AF-A0A538LAI2-F1
#
_cell.length_a   1.000
_cell.length_b   1.000
_cell.length_c   1.000
_cell.angle_alpha   90.00
_cell.angle_beta   90.00
_cell.angle_gamma   90.00
#
_symmetry.space_group_name_H-M   'P 1'
#
loop_
_entity.id
_entity.type
_entity.pdbx_description
1 polymer ?
#
loop_
_entity_poly.entity_id
_entity_poly.type
_entity_poly.pdbx_seq_one_letter_code
_entity_poly.pdbx_strand_id
1 'polypeptide(L)'
;MPIHLERSDDGYVFRLGVRAGIGGQETARLPIQQRMNDSPHPVLKEIHSCEVAGRTLEAANQFALREKVAMLLDSIAPARTLPLAYFRVPEMDYELPVYEEDGEIVSPVLSGPKLKAPDLAGIRRAVCNYLISAGYVEEPEQVTVGVLRPRDLRLVEPAAVFRSQVDSDMWLPTVEGISSEGPVIGVLASAARLGEPERPRRGVGPLAQDAAPAAPDVMTLLRLLRAELAPRLDLEGIAGLYASEIRSEIWDAVEARSEEAGTRLVAYLTDDEGTRLELAVRRTATGEVCAALADTGINAFLADSESTLATLVGRHLYASGFLRFAEEIEVHAAEAPRAERLETDAIWTHDDGIAIGGPDSAGVEEPEEVHT
;
A
#
# COMPACT_ATOMS: atom_id res chain seq x y z
N MET A 1 21.88 -16.57 13.12
CA MET A 1 21.93 -16.30 11.65
C MET A 1 23.14 -15.48 11.25
N PRO A 2 23.70 -15.60 10.02
CA PRO A 2 24.71 -14.66 9.55
C PRO A 2 24.08 -13.28 9.25
N ILE A 3 24.60 -12.25 9.90
CA ILE A 3 24.22 -10.85 9.70
C ILE A 3 25.50 -10.10 9.29
N HIS A 4 25.48 -9.56 8.09
CA HIS A 4 26.61 -8.83 7.52
C HIS A 4 26.36 -7.33 7.62
N LEU A 5 27.35 -6.60 8.11
CA LEU A 5 27.33 -5.15 8.08
C LEU A 5 27.83 -4.69 6.70
N GLU A 6 27.02 -3.87 6.02
CA GLU A 6 27.34 -3.30 4.72
C GLU A 6 27.23 -1.78 4.77
N ARG A 7 28.01 -1.10 3.92
CA ARG A 7 27.89 0.34 3.71
C ARG A 7 26.92 0.59 2.57
N SER A 8 26.00 1.52 2.78
CA SER A 8 25.03 2.03 1.81
C SER A 8 25.28 3.52 1.58
N ASP A 9 24.63 4.11 0.58
CA ASP A 9 24.76 5.53 0.25
C ASP A 9 24.34 6.42 1.43
N ASP A 10 23.33 6.00 2.19
CA ASP A 10 22.79 6.73 3.34
C ASP A 10 23.38 6.31 4.70
N GLY A 11 24.39 5.43 4.72
CA GLY A 11 25.04 5.01 5.97
C GLY A 11 25.37 3.51 6.02
N TYR A 12 24.87 2.82 7.05
CA TYR A 12 25.12 1.39 7.25
C TYR A 12 23.82 0.59 7.23
N VAL A 13 23.89 -0.64 6.74
CA VAL A 13 22.76 -1.57 6.71
C VAL A 13 23.21 -2.94 7.20
N PHE A 14 22.31 -3.66 7.87
CA PHE A 14 22.51 -5.10 8.10
C PHE A 14 21.90 -5.88 6.95
N ARG A 15 22.72 -6.53 6.13
CA ARG A 15 22.24 -7.53 5.20
C ARG A 15 22.08 -8.87 5.92
N LEU A 16 20.86 -9.37 5.94
CA LEU A 16 20.55 -10.69 6.46
C LEU A 16 20.96 -11.75 5.42
N GLY A 17 21.54 -12.85 5.87
CA GLY A 17 21.84 -13.99 4.99
C GLY A 17 20.63 -14.81 4.56
N VAL A 18 19.42 -14.25 4.64
CA VAL A 18 18.17 -14.97 4.37
C VAL A 18 17.41 -14.30 3.25
N ARG A 19 16.82 -15.13 2.40
CA ARG A 19 15.98 -14.66 1.32
C ARG A 19 14.62 -14.21 1.88
N ALA A 20 14.30 -12.96 1.65
CA ALA A 20 13.04 -12.34 1.98
C ALA A 20 12.53 -11.66 0.69
N GLY A 21 11.33 -11.99 0.26
CA GLY A 21 10.70 -11.47 -0.94
C GLY A 21 9.55 -12.37 -1.37
N ILE A 22 8.68 -11.85 -2.25
CA ILE A 22 7.70 -12.69 -2.93
C ILE A 22 8.49 -13.72 -3.76
N GLY A 23 8.38 -15.00 -3.41
CA GLY A 23 9.17 -16.08 -4.03
C GLY A 23 10.65 -16.13 -3.63
N GLY A 24 11.07 -15.46 -2.54
CA GLY A 24 12.41 -15.60 -1.97
C GLY A 24 13.55 -15.20 -2.91
N GLN A 25 13.41 -14.09 -3.66
CA GLN A 25 14.38 -13.67 -4.68
C GLN A 25 15.47 -12.72 -4.15
N GLU A 26 15.27 -12.02 -3.03
CA GLU A 26 16.21 -11.04 -2.50
C GLU A 26 16.59 -11.30 -1.03
N THR A 27 17.68 -10.72 -0.53
CA THR A 27 18.04 -10.73 0.89
C THR A 27 17.62 -9.45 1.59
N ALA A 28 16.97 -9.58 2.75
CA ALA A 28 16.55 -8.42 3.55
C ALA A 28 17.74 -7.55 3.99
N ARG A 29 17.55 -6.23 3.98
CA ARG A 29 18.51 -5.22 4.45
C ARG A 29 17.85 -4.32 5.48
N LEU A 30 18.35 -4.35 6.71
CA LEU A 30 17.86 -3.53 7.81
C LEU A 30 18.63 -2.20 7.83
N PRO A 31 17.98 -1.06 7.53
CA PRO A 31 18.65 0.23 7.60
C PRO A 31 19.00 0.59 9.05
N ILE A 32 20.23 1.06 9.27
CA ILE A 32 20.70 1.51 10.59
C ILE A 32 20.61 3.03 10.63
N GLN A 33 19.80 3.54 11.53
CA GLN A 33 19.74 4.96 11.86
C GLN A 33 20.78 5.28 12.94
N GLN A 34 21.29 6.50 12.90
CA GLN A 34 22.25 7.02 13.86
C GLN A 34 21.78 8.37 14.37
N ARG A 35 21.75 8.53 15.69
CA ARG A 35 21.44 9.81 16.34
C ARG A 35 22.42 10.09 17.48
N MET A 36 22.60 11.36 17.80
CA MET A 36 23.30 11.76 19.03
C MET A 36 22.45 11.36 20.23
N ASN A 37 23.10 10.97 21.32
CA ASN A 37 22.43 10.67 22.57
C ASN A 37 21.97 11.99 23.22
N ASP A 38 20.65 12.15 23.39
CA ASP A 38 20.02 13.35 23.96
C ASP A 38 20.47 13.62 25.41
N SER A 39 20.93 12.57 26.11
CA SER A 39 21.54 12.65 27.44
C SER A 39 23.00 12.18 27.37
N PRO A 40 23.93 13.03 26.90
CA PRO A 40 25.28 12.61 26.57
C PRO A 40 26.03 12.11 27.80
N HIS A 41 26.26 10.80 27.85
CA HIS A 41 27.14 10.15 28.81
C HIS A 41 28.58 10.18 28.27
N PRO A 42 29.63 10.26 29.10
CA PRO A 42 31.03 10.35 28.64
C PRO A 42 31.48 9.27 27.63
N VAL A 43 30.79 8.12 27.63
CA VAL A 43 31.07 6.96 26.77
C VAL A 43 30.00 6.73 25.70
N LEU A 44 28.73 7.03 25.99
CA LEU A 44 27.59 6.80 25.09
C LEU A 44 27.22 8.11 24.39
N LYS A 45 27.93 8.43 23.31
CA LYS A 45 27.71 9.66 22.53
C LYS A 45 26.65 9.50 21.46
N GLU A 46 26.54 8.29 20.91
CA GLU A 46 25.71 8.00 19.75
C GLU A 46 24.84 6.77 20.03
N ILE A 47 23.65 6.76 19.45
CA ILE A 47 22.69 5.67 19.51
C ILE A 47 22.46 5.20 18.07
N HIS A 48 22.68 3.91 17.86
CA HIS A 48 22.38 3.23 16.62
C HIS A 48 21.07 2.48 16.79
N SER A 49 20.14 2.65 15.85
CA SER A 49 18.84 2.01 15.91
C SER A 49 18.45 1.33 14.60
N CYS A 50 17.67 0.26 14.71
CA CYS A 50 16.98 -0.34 13.58
C CYS A 50 15.63 -0.91 14.05
N GLU A 51 14.66 -0.96 13.15
CA GLU A 51 13.40 -1.64 13.39
C GLU A 51 13.47 -3.06 12.83
N VAL A 52 12.99 -4.02 13.60
CA VAL A 52 12.77 -5.41 13.16
C VAL A 52 11.50 -5.87 13.84
N ALA A 53 10.52 -6.42 13.12
CA ALA A 53 9.41 -7.01 13.84
C ALA A 53 8.36 -6.01 14.35
N GLY A 54 8.42 -4.74 13.93
CA GLY A 54 7.75 -3.63 14.62
C GLY A 54 8.43 -3.22 15.95
N ARG A 55 9.59 -3.81 16.29
CA ARG A 55 10.36 -3.50 17.49
C ARG A 55 11.57 -2.66 17.15
N THR A 56 11.68 -1.49 17.79
CA THR A 56 12.87 -0.63 17.69
C THR A 56 13.96 -1.17 18.60
N LEU A 57 15.08 -1.59 18.01
CA LEU A 57 16.28 -2.00 18.71
C LEU A 57 17.27 -0.84 18.72
N GLU A 58 17.75 -0.46 19.90
CA GLU A 58 18.77 0.59 20.05
C GLU A 58 20.04 0.02 20.71
N ALA A 59 21.22 0.46 20.28
CA ALA A 59 22.49 0.11 20.93
C ALA A 59 23.56 1.21 20.77
N ALA A 60 24.59 1.12 21.59
CA ALA A 60 25.71 2.08 21.62
C ALA A 60 26.61 2.03 20.38
N ASN A 61 26.58 0.92 19.63
CA ASN A 61 27.35 0.73 18.40
C ASN A 61 26.69 -0.37 17.55
N GLN A 62 27.13 -0.47 16.29
CA GLN A 62 26.59 -1.39 15.29
C GLN A 62 26.81 -2.87 15.66
N PHE A 63 27.89 -3.23 16.36
CA PHE A 63 28.15 -4.63 16.73
C PHE A 63 27.19 -5.11 17.82
N ALA A 64 26.96 -4.28 18.85
CA ALA A 64 25.97 -4.55 19.89
C ALA A 64 24.55 -4.56 19.32
N LEU A 65 24.25 -3.67 18.35
CA LEU A 65 22.97 -3.69 17.65
C LEU A 65 22.77 -5.00 16.87
N ARG A 66 23.82 -5.47 16.17
CA ARG A 66 23.79 -6.75 15.44
C ARG A 66 23.47 -7.93 16.36
N GLU A 67 24.04 -7.97 17.56
CA GLU A 67 23.74 -9.01 18.55
C GLU A 67 22.28 -8.96 19.01
N LYS A 68 21.73 -7.76 19.26
CA LYS A 68 20.31 -7.58 19.57
C LYS A 68 19.40 -8.06 18.43
N VAL A 69 19.75 -7.74 17.18
CA VAL A 69 19.02 -8.22 16.00
C VAL A 69 19.06 -9.74 15.93
N ALA A 70 20.23 -10.36 16.11
CA ALA A 70 20.37 -11.81 16.08
C ALA A 70 19.49 -12.50 17.14
N MET A 71 19.52 -12.00 18.39
CA MET A 71 18.68 -12.54 19.47
C MET A 71 17.18 -12.39 19.18
N LEU A 72 16.76 -11.24 18.61
CA LEU A 72 15.35 -11.04 18.26
C LEU A 72 14.92 -11.98 17.13
N LEU A 73 15.73 -12.13 16.08
CA LEU A 73 15.45 -13.05 14.97
C LEU A 73 15.33 -14.50 15.45
N ASP A 74 16.22 -14.94 16.34
CA ASP A 74 16.14 -16.29 16.93
C ASP A 74 14.86 -16.48 17.77
N SER A 75 14.34 -15.40 18.39
CA SER A 75 13.09 -15.44 19.15
C SER A 75 11.83 -15.47 18.28
N ILE A 76 11.78 -14.67 17.20
CA ILE A 76 10.57 -14.57 16.36
C ILE A 76 10.48 -15.67 15.30
N ALA A 77 11.56 -16.42 15.09
CA ALA A 77 11.63 -17.51 14.12
C ALA A 77 12.13 -18.82 14.76
N PRO A 78 11.37 -19.41 15.70
CA PRO A 78 11.81 -20.58 16.49
C PRO A 78 12.10 -21.82 15.64
N ALA A 79 11.42 -21.99 14.50
CA ALA A 79 11.68 -23.05 13.52
C ALA A 79 12.53 -22.58 12.34
N ARG A 80 13.24 -21.45 12.49
CA ARG A 80 13.88 -20.73 11.39
C ARG A 80 12.89 -20.33 10.30
N THR A 81 11.68 -19.93 10.67
CA THR A 81 10.66 -19.45 9.74
C THR A 81 10.13 -18.13 10.28
N LEU A 82 10.18 -17.07 9.48
CA LEU A 82 9.62 -15.77 9.87
C LEU A 82 8.08 -15.82 9.84
N PRO A 83 7.40 -15.03 10.69
CA PRO A 83 5.96 -14.85 10.57
C PRO A 83 5.56 -14.27 9.22
N LEU A 84 4.42 -14.71 8.69
CA LEU A 84 3.74 -14.11 7.55
C LEU A 84 3.13 -12.76 7.93
N ALA A 85 2.45 -12.73 9.06
CA ALA A 85 1.72 -11.58 9.57
C ALA A 85 1.67 -11.59 11.10
N TYR A 86 1.22 -10.48 11.66
CA TYR A 86 0.93 -10.30 13.08
C TYR A 86 -0.48 -9.73 13.21
N PHE A 87 -1.34 -10.42 13.97
CA PHE A 87 -2.61 -9.85 14.41
C PHE A 87 -2.39 -9.05 15.69
N ARG A 88 -3.00 -7.87 15.76
CA ARG A 88 -2.78 -6.88 16.81
C ARG A 88 -4.10 -6.32 17.30
N VAL A 89 -4.20 -6.14 18.61
CA VAL A 89 -5.30 -5.46 19.29
C VAL A 89 -4.68 -4.40 20.20
N PRO A 90 -5.14 -3.14 20.18
CA PRO A 90 -4.55 -2.07 21.00
C PRO A 90 -4.49 -2.38 22.50
N GLU A 91 -5.45 -3.15 23.00
CA GLU A 91 -5.56 -3.54 24.42
C GLU A 91 -4.60 -4.68 24.82
N MET A 92 -3.97 -5.35 23.85
CA MET A 92 -3.05 -6.46 24.12
C MET A 92 -1.60 -5.99 24.13
N ASP A 93 -0.87 -6.35 25.19
CA ASP A 93 0.57 -6.09 25.32
C ASP A 93 1.45 -6.98 24.42
N TYR A 94 0.83 -7.88 23.65
CA TYR A 94 1.53 -8.78 22.74
C TYR A 94 0.75 -8.97 21.43
N GLU A 95 1.50 -9.29 20.40
CA GLU A 95 0.98 -9.53 19.06
C GLU A 95 0.89 -11.03 18.81
N LEU A 96 -0.07 -11.45 17.99
CA LEU A 96 -0.27 -12.84 17.60
C LEU A 96 0.42 -13.11 16.26
N PRO A 97 1.63 -13.70 16.26
CA PRO A 97 2.32 -14.02 15.02
C PRO A 97 1.59 -15.14 14.26
N VAL A 98 1.68 -15.10 12.94
CA VAL A 98 1.13 -16.10 12.03
C VAL A 98 2.27 -16.77 11.29
N TYR A 99 2.34 -18.09 11.35
CA TYR A 99 3.35 -18.90 10.68
C TYR A 99 2.69 -19.86 9.70
N GLU A 100 3.50 -20.35 8.77
CA GLU A 100 3.17 -21.52 7.96
C GLU A 100 3.97 -22.72 8.47
N GLU A 101 3.28 -23.77 8.86
CA GLU A 101 3.85 -25.01 9.37
C GLU A 101 3.16 -26.21 8.70
N ASP A 102 3.94 -27.06 8.01
CA ASP A 102 3.46 -28.30 7.37
C ASP A 102 2.24 -28.12 6.44
N GLY A 103 2.14 -26.97 5.75
CA GLY A 103 1.03 -26.65 4.85
C GLY A 103 -0.23 -26.13 5.54
N GLU A 104 -0.18 -25.91 6.86
CA GLU A 104 -1.20 -25.22 7.63
C GLU A 104 -0.73 -23.82 8.03
N ILE A 105 -1.68 -22.91 8.18
CA ILE A 105 -1.46 -21.61 8.79
C ILE A 105 -1.75 -21.69 10.29
N VAL A 106 -0.83 -21.19 11.08
CA VAL A 106 -0.78 -21.39 12.53
C VAL A 106 -0.56 -20.07 13.25
N SER A 107 -1.29 -19.83 14.33
CA SER A 107 -1.03 -18.71 15.23
C SER A 107 -0.96 -19.17 16.68
N PRO A 108 0.24 -19.21 17.31
CA PRO A 108 0.36 -19.56 18.72
C PRO A 108 -0.05 -18.38 19.61
N VAL A 109 -0.98 -18.62 20.53
CA VAL A 109 -1.33 -17.66 21.58
C VAL A 109 -0.40 -17.85 22.77
N LEU A 110 0.15 -16.74 23.31
CA LEU A 110 1.02 -16.78 24.49
C LEU A 110 0.25 -17.38 25.68
N SER A 111 0.75 -18.48 26.24
CA SER A 111 0.08 -19.24 27.33
C SER A 111 -1.33 -19.75 26.99
N GLY A 112 -1.68 -19.82 25.70
CA GLY A 112 -3.00 -20.18 25.22
C GLY A 112 -2.98 -21.30 24.17
N PRO A 113 -4.09 -21.49 23.43
CA PRO A 113 -4.16 -22.50 22.38
C PRO A 113 -3.28 -22.14 21.18
N LYS A 114 -2.89 -23.17 20.43
CA LYS A 114 -2.30 -23.03 19.10
C LYS A 114 -3.41 -23.05 18.06
N LEU A 115 -3.75 -21.88 17.50
CA LEU A 115 -4.79 -21.76 16.48
C LEU A 115 -4.26 -22.26 15.13
N LYS A 116 -5.12 -22.89 14.34
CA LYS A 116 -4.78 -23.51 13.06
C LYS A 116 -5.89 -23.30 12.02
N ALA A 117 -5.50 -23.14 10.77
CA ALA A 117 -6.39 -23.04 9.62
C ALA A 117 -5.67 -23.47 8.34
N PRO A 118 -6.39 -23.85 7.27
CA PRO A 118 -5.77 -24.20 6.00
C PRO A 118 -5.19 -22.99 5.25
N ASP A 119 -5.66 -21.77 5.53
CA ASP A 119 -5.29 -20.55 4.82
C ASP A 119 -5.34 -19.29 5.71
N LEU A 120 -4.93 -18.16 5.13
CA LEU A 120 -4.86 -16.87 5.81
C LEU A 120 -6.26 -16.34 6.21
N ALA A 121 -7.28 -16.58 5.39
CA ALA A 121 -8.66 -16.19 5.71
C ALA A 121 -9.21 -16.98 6.90
N GLY A 122 -8.97 -18.29 6.92
CA GLY A 122 -9.33 -19.19 8.00
C GLY A 122 -8.61 -18.83 9.31
N ILE A 123 -7.31 -18.51 9.27
CA ILE A 123 -6.60 -18.14 10.50
C ILE A 123 -7.09 -16.79 11.03
N ARG A 124 -7.40 -15.83 10.15
CA ARG A 124 -8.01 -14.55 10.55
C ARG A 124 -9.30 -14.78 11.33
N ARG A 125 -10.20 -15.61 10.79
CA ARG A 125 -11.46 -15.96 11.48
C ARG A 125 -11.21 -16.64 12.83
N ALA A 126 -10.29 -17.60 12.88
CA ALA A 126 -9.95 -18.29 14.13
C ALA A 126 -9.40 -17.33 15.19
N VAL A 127 -8.52 -16.40 14.78
CA VAL A 127 -7.95 -15.37 15.66
C VAL A 127 -9.02 -14.38 16.13
N CYS A 128 -9.83 -13.82 15.23
CA CYS A 128 -10.91 -12.90 15.61
C CYS A 128 -11.90 -13.57 16.57
N ASN A 129 -12.33 -14.80 16.29
CA ASN A 129 -13.24 -15.55 17.16
C ASN A 129 -12.64 -15.79 18.55
N TYR A 130 -11.34 -16.12 18.61
CA TYR A 130 -10.62 -16.27 19.88
C TYR A 130 -10.59 -14.95 20.66
N LEU A 131 -10.23 -13.84 20.02
CA LEU A 131 -10.10 -12.52 20.64
C LEU A 131 -11.45 -12.01 21.15
N ILE A 132 -12.53 -12.20 20.38
CA ILE A 132 -13.90 -11.88 20.79
C ILE A 132 -14.31 -12.73 22.00
N SER A 133 -14.11 -14.05 21.91
CA SER A 133 -14.50 -14.97 22.99
C SER A 133 -13.71 -14.72 24.28
N ALA A 134 -12.48 -14.23 24.18
CA ALA A 134 -11.64 -13.85 25.31
C ALA A 134 -11.94 -12.43 25.83
N GLY A 135 -12.78 -11.66 25.14
CA GLY A 135 -13.18 -10.30 25.54
C GLY A 135 -12.12 -9.24 25.27
N TYR A 136 -11.17 -9.47 24.36
CA TYR A 136 -10.16 -8.48 23.94
C TYR A 136 -10.70 -7.50 22.89
N VAL A 137 -11.72 -7.90 22.13
CA VAL A 137 -12.40 -7.08 21.14
C VAL A 137 -13.89 -7.41 21.14
N GLU A 138 -14.71 -6.46 20.75
CA GLU A 138 -16.16 -6.64 20.52
C GLU A 138 -16.42 -7.12 19.09
N GLU A 139 -15.64 -6.62 18.13
CA GLU A 139 -15.86 -6.84 16.69
C GLU A 139 -14.56 -7.25 15.96
N PRO A 140 -14.65 -8.08 14.90
CA PRO A 140 -13.48 -8.47 14.10
C PRO A 140 -12.67 -7.30 13.52
N GLU A 141 -13.31 -6.17 13.24
CA GLU A 141 -12.75 -4.97 12.64
C GLU A 141 -11.75 -4.26 13.55
N GLN A 142 -11.85 -4.48 14.87
CA GLN A 142 -10.90 -3.94 15.85
C GLN A 142 -9.54 -4.68 15.82
N VAL A 143 -9.47 -5.84 15.15
CA VAL A 143 -8.23 -6.60 14.98
C VAL A 143 -7.48 -6.08 13.76
N THR A 144 -6.32 -5.47 14.00
CA THR A 144 -5.44 -4.97 12.94
C THR A 144 -4.42 -6.02 12.53
N VAL A 145 -3.92 -5.92 11.29
CA VAL A 145 -2.94 -6.87 10.74
C VAL A 145 -1.71 -6.10 10.28
N GLY A 146 -0.55 -6.53 10.75
CA GLY A 146 0.74 -6.12 10.19
C GLY A 146 1.37 -7.27 9.39
N VAL A 147 2.00 -6.95 8.27
CA VAL A 147 2.80 -7.87 7.45
C VAL A 147 4.28 -7.51 7.51
N LEU A 148 5.15 -8.51 7.44
CA LEU A 148 6.58 -8.26 7.35
C LEU A 148 6.97 -7.90 5.93
N ARG A 149 7.38 -6.64 5.73
CA ARG A 149 7.93 -6.22 4.46
C ARG A 149 9.24 -6.97 4.22
N PRO A 150 9.35 -7.79 3.17
CA PRO A 150 10.51 -8.66 3.03
C PRO A 150 11.83 -7.91 2.81
N ARG A 151 11.78 -6.70 2.22
CA ARG A 151 12.99 -5.90 1.94
C ARG A 151 13.75 -5.51 3.20
N ASP A 152 13.07 -5.18 4.29
CA ASP A 152 13.64 -4.55 5.48
C ASP A 152 13.11 -5.11 6.81
N LEU A 153 12.27 -6.15 6.77
CA LEU A 153 11.61 -6.79 7.92
C LEU A 153 10.86 -5.81 8.86
N ARG A 154 10.49 -4.64 8.33
CA ARG A 154 9.59 -3.74 9.04
C ARG A 154 8.20 -4.34 9.08
N LEU A 155 7.50 -4.07 10.18
CA LEU A 155 6.13 -4.49 10.34
C LEU A 155 5.22 -3.35 9.89
N VAL A 156 4.63 -3.53 8.71
CA VAL A 156 3.84 -2.52 8.02
C VAL A 156 2.42 -3.02 7.82
N GLU A 157 1.48 -2.11 7.60
CA GLU A 157 0.17 -2.50 7.11
C GLU A 157 0.29 -3.17 5.71
N PRO A 158 -0.63 -4.07 5.35
CA PRO A 158 -0.70 -4.60 3.99
C PRO A 158 -0.68 -3.49 2.94
N ALA A 159 -0.10 -3.75 1.76
CA ALA A 159 -0.15 -2.77 0.67
C ALA A 159 -1.59 -2.52 0.18
N ALA A 160 -2.39 -3.59 0.23
CA ALA A 160 -3.82 -3.68 -0.01
C ALA A 160 -4.30 -5.06 0.49
N VAL A 161 -5.61 -5.23 0.59
CA VAL A 161 -6.25 -6.52 0.86
C VAL A 161 -7.24 -6.79 -0.27
N PHE A 162 -7.13 -7.95 -0.95
CA PHE A 162 -8.19 -8.32 -1.88
C PHE A 162 -9.35 -9.00 -1.15
N ARG A 163 -10.55 -8.55 -1.50
CA ARG A 163 -11.84 -8.99 -0.97
C ARG A 163 -12.76 -9.37 -2.12
N SER A 164 -13.88 -10.02 -1.79
CA SER A 164 -14.93 -10.34 -2.74
C SER A 164 -16.27 -9.74 -2.30
N GLN A 165 -17.04 -9.22 -3.25
CA GLN A 165 -18.41 -8.75 -3.02
C GLN A 165 -19.41 -9.88 -2.81
N VAL A 166 -19.06 -11.12 -3.18
CA VAL A 166 -19.95 -12.29 -3.08
C VAL A 166 -19.46 -13.34 -2.09
N ASP A 167 -18.18 -13.31 -1.75
CA ASP A 167 -17.57 -14.20 -0.76
C ASP A 167 -16.94 -13.37 0.36
N SER A 168 -17.67 -13.22 1.46
CA SER A 168 -17.21 -12.47 2.64
C SER A 168 -16.01 -13.12 3.34
N ASP A 169 -15.76 -14.41 3.09
CA ASP A 169 -14.60 -15.12 3.65
C ASP A 169 -13.33 -14.86 2.83
N MET A 170 -13.41 -14.27 1.64
CA MET A 170 -12.25 -13.92 0.82
C MET A 170 -11.39 -12.85 1.50
N TRP A 171 -10.16 -13.20 1.84
CA TRP A 171 -9.18 -12.30 2.45
C TRP A 171 -7.76 -12.62 1.99
N LEU A 172 -7.22 -11.77 1.11
CA LEU A 172 -5.88 -11.93 0.54
C LEU A 172 -5.05 -10.66 0.79
N PRO A 173 -4.35 -10.56 1.93
CA PRO A 173 -3.46 -9.43 2.19
C PRO A 173 -2.27 -9.45 1.24
N THR A 174 -1.74 -8.27 0.93
CA THR A 174 -0.60 -8.09 0.04
C THR A 174 0.56 -7.38 0.71
N VAL A 175 1.75 -7.54 0.15
CA VAL A 175 2.97 -6.91 0.65
C VAL A 175 3.82 -6.41 -0.50
N GLU A 176 4.53 -5.31 -0.28
CA GLU A 176 5.52 -4.80 -1.21
C GLU A 176 6.73 -5.74 -1.29
N GLY A 177 7.28 -5.88 -2.48
CA GLY A 177 8.49 -6.64 -2.76
C GLY A 177 9.29 -6.03 -3.90
N ILE A 178 10.33 -6.73 -4.32
CA ILE A 178 11.21 -6.34 -5.42
C ILE A 178 11.35 -7.53 -6.36
N SER A 179 11.20 -7.25 -7.66
CA SER A 179 11.48 -8.17 -8.76
C SER A 179 12.71 -7.70 -9.55
N SER A 180 13.14 -8.48 -10.54
CA SER A 180 14.19 -8.06 -11.47
C SER A 180 13.84 -6.84 -12.31
N GLU A 181 12.55 -6.54 -12.46
CA GLU A 181 12.04 -5.42 -13.27
C GLU A 181 11.73 -4.18 -12.42
N GLY A 182 11.76 -4.29 -11.09
CA GLY A 182 11.50 -3.19 -10.17
C GLY A 182 10.59 -3.57 -8.99
N PRO A 183 10.10 -2.56 -8.25
CA PRO A 183 9.16 -2.77 -7.15
C PRO A 183 7.89 -3.47 -7.62
N VAL A 184 7.39 -4.38 -6.79
CA VAL A 184 6.16 -5.13 -7.05
C VAL A 184 5.32 -5.21 -5.78
N ILE A 185 4.04 -5.51 -5.94
CA ILE A 185 3.11 -5.88 -4.88
C ILE A 185 2.73 -7.32 -5.15
N GLY A 186 2.74 -8.16 -4.12
CA GLY A 186 2.32 -9.55 -4.25
C GLY A 186 1.45 -10.00 -3.11
N VAL A 187 0.71 -11.07 -3.36
CA VAL A 187 -0.12 -11.72 -2.34
C VAL A 187 0.79 -12.32 -1.28
N LEU A 188 0.40 -12.11 -0.02
CA LEU A 188 1.08 -12.72 1.10
C LEU A 188 0.88 -14.24 1.04
N ALA A 189 1.95 -14.97 0.77
CA ALA A 189 1.99 -16.42 0.89
C ALA A 189 3.41 -16.86 1.24
N SER A 190 3.55 -18.09 1.72
CA SER A 190 4.85 -18.75 1.95
C SER A 190 5.75 -18.02 2.95
N ALA A 191 5.82 -18.57 4.16
CA ALA A 191 6.70 -18.01 5.19
C ALA A 191 8.19 -18.16 4.82
N ALA A 192 8.97 -17.09 4.99
CA ALA A 192 10.40 -17.11 4.65
C ALA A 192 11.18 -18.02 5.62
N ARG A 193 11.83 -19.06 5.09
CA ARG A 193 12.74 -19.94 5.85
C ARG A 193 14.13 -19.33 5.96
N LEU A 194 14.62 -19.20 7.19
CA LEU A 194 15.93 -18.73 7.56
C LEU A 194 16.99 -19.85 7.39
N GLY A 195 17.73 -19.85 6.27
CA GLY A 195 18.82 -20.79 6.00
C GLY A 195 19.92 -20.16 5.14
N GLU A 196 21.13 -20.76 5.12
CA GLU A 196 22.18 -20.33 4.20
C GLU A 196 21.68 -20.47 2.75
N PRO A 197 21.92 -19.49 1.87
CA PRO A 197 21.52 -19.61 0.47
C PRO A 197 22.24 -20.81 -0.13
N GLU A 198 21.51 -21.83 -0.56
CA GLU A 198 22.11 -22.92 -1.32
C GLU A 198 22.85 -22.31 -2.52
N ARG A 199 24.14 -22.65 -2.67
CA ARG A 199 24.89 -22.30 -3.88
C ARG A 199 24.06 -22.76 -5.08
N PRO A 200 23.83 -21.91 -6.10
CA PRO A 200 23.11 -22.35 -7.29
C PRO A 200 23.85 -23.56 -7.86
N ARG A 201 23.24 -24.74 -7.77
CA ARG A 201 23.76 -25.93 -8.42
C ARG A 201 23.65 -25.67 -9.93
N ARG A 202 24.80 -25.64 -10.59
CA ARG A 202 24.87 -25.55 -12.05
C ARG A 202 24.10 -26.75 -12.62
N GLY A 203 22.91 -26.54 -13.18
CA GLY A 203 22.18 -27.56 -13.93
C GLY A 203 20.75 -27.89 -13.50
N VAL A 204 20.23 -27.32 -12.42
CA VAL A 204 18.77 -27.32 -12.15
C VAL A 204 18.47 -25.93 -11.61
N GLY A 205 17.77 -25.11 -12.40
CA GLY A 205 17.25 -23.85 -11.89
C GLY A 205 16.46 -24.11 -10.59
N PRO A 206 16.28 -23.12 -9.70
CA PRO A 206 15.33 -23.30 -8.63
C PRO A 206 14.05 -23.85 -9.25
N LEU A 207 13.60 -25.03 -8.80
CA LEU A 207 12.21 -25.43 -9.04
C LEU A 207 11.43 -24.19 -8.66
N ALA A 208 10.63 -23.67 -9.59
CA ALA A 208 9.66 -22.64 -9.30
C ALA A 208 8.82 -23.17 -8.14
N GLN A 209 9.22 -22.87 -6.91
CA GLN A 209 8.31 -22.84 -5.80
C GLN A 209 7.30 -21.79 -6.23
N ASP A 210 6.04 -22.20 -6.39
CA ASP A 210 4.90 -21.36 -6.78
C ASP A 210 5.02 -19.98 -6.13
N ALA A 211 5.66 -19.04 -6.83
CA ALA A 211 5.86 -17.72 -6.30
C ALA A 211 4.49 -17.08 -6.28
N ALA A 212 4.04 -16.64 -5.10
CA ALA A 212 2.76 -15.99 -4.96
C ALA A 212 2.62 -14.89 -6.02
N PRO A 213 1.42 -14.68 -6.57
CA PRO A 213 1.22 -13.71 -7.64
C PRO A 213 1.74 -12.33 -7.24
N ALA A 214 2.51 -11.72 -8.12
CA ALA A 214 3.08 -10.39 -7.93
C ALA A 214 2.98 -9.57 -9.22
N ALA A 215 2.74 -8.26 -9.07
CA ALA A 215 2.64 -7.34 -10.18
C ALA A 215 3.21 -5.96 -9.81
N PRO A 216 3.48 -5.07 -10.79
CA PRO A 216 3.99 -3.72 -10.53
C PRO A 216 3.05 -2.84 -9.66
N ASP A 217 1.76 -3.15 -9.65
CA ASP A 217 0.73 -2.40 -8.92
C ASP A 217 -0.48 -3.28 -8.56
N VAL A 218 -1.35 -2.75 -7.68
CA VAL A 218 -2.50 -3.49 -7.14
C VAL A 218 -3.56 -3.80 -8.20
N MET A 219 -3.76 -2.94 -9.20
CA MET A 219 -4.76 -3.18 -10.26
C MET A 219 -4.27 -4.25 -11.23
N THR A 220 -2.99 -4.22 -11.60
CA THR A 220 -2.37 -5.28 -12.39
C THR A 220 -2.40 -6.61 -11.62
N LEU A 221 -2.16 -6.59 -10.31
CA LEU A 221 -2.27 -7.78 -9.47
C LEU A 221 -3.70 -8.31 -9.39
N LEU A 222 -4.70 -7.44 -9.24
CA LEU A 222 -6.12 -7.82 -9.26
C LEU A 222 -6.50 -8.55 -10.55
N ARG A 223 -6.05 -8.04 -11.71
CA ARG A 223 -6.24 -8.68 -13.01
C ARG A 223 -5.60 -10.07 -13.06
N LEU A 224 -4.36 -10.22 -12.58
CA LEU A 224 -3.67 -11.51 -12.51
C LEU A 224 -4.44 -12.50 -11.61
N LEU A 225 -4.88 -12.06 -10.43
CA LEU A 225 -5.63 -12.90 -9.50
C LEU A 225 -6.96 -13.36 -10.09
N ARG A 226 -7.68 -12.48 -10.80
CA ARG A 226 -8.90 -12.86 -11.52
C ARG A 226 -8.63 -13.97 -12.54
N ALA A 227 -7.53 -13.88 -13.29
CA ALA A 227 -7.15 -14.92 -14.25
C ALA A 227 -6.77 -16.24 -13.57
N GLU A 228 -6.03 -16.19 -12.45
CA GLU A 228 -5.62 -17.38 -11.70
C GLU A 228 -6.78 -18.08 -10.97
N LEU A 229 -7.74 -17.31 -10.47
CA LEU A 229 -8.90 -17.83 -9.76
C LEU A 229 -10.05 -18.23 -10.71
N ALA A 230 -10.00 -17.83 -11.98
CA ALA A 230 -11.03 -18.15 -12.96
C ALA A 230 -11.38 -19.64 -13.10
N PRO A 231 -10.45 -20.59 -12.97
CA PRO A 231 -10.79 -22.02 -13.01
C PRO A 231 -11.55 -22.52 -11.76
N ARG A 232 -11.53 -21.74 -10.66
CA ARG A 232 -12.07 -22.13 -9.34
C ARG A 232 -13.33 -21.37 -8.96
N LEU A 233 -13.53 -20.19 -9.52
CA LEU A 233 -14.67 -19.30 -9.26
C LEU A 233 -15.56 -19.18 -10.50
N ASP A 234 -16.83 -18.87 -10.29
CA ASP A 234 -17.72 -18.47 -11.38
C ASP A 234 -17.47 -17.02 -11.81
N LEU A 235 -18.14 -16.58 -12.88
CA LEU A 235 -17.96 -15.23 -13.43
C LEU A 235 -18.29 -14.13 -12.40
N GLU A 236 -19.29 -14.34 -11.57
CA GLU A 236 -19.70 -13.38 -10.55
C GLU A 236 -18.66 -13.30 -9.42
N GLY A 237 -18.12 -14.43 -8.98
CA GLY A 237 -17.01 -14.50 -8.03
C GLY A 237 -15.75 -13.79 -8.52
N ILE A 238 -15.39 -13.96 -9.79
CA ILE A 238 -14.23 -13.29 -10.39
C ILE A 238 -14.47 -11.77 -10.48
N ALA A 239 -15.64 -11.36 -10.99
CA ALA A 239 -15.98 -9.96 -11.17
C ALA A 239 -16.09 -9.22 -9.83
N GLY A 240 -16.59 -9.89 -8.79
CA GLY A 240 -16.75 -9.35 -7.44
C GLY A 240 -15.45 -9.11 -6.69
N LEU A 241 -14.28 -9.51 -7.21
CA LEU A 241 -12.99 -9.22 -6.58
C LEU A 241 -12.64 -7.74 -6.70
N TYR A 242 -12.22 -7.14 -5.59
CA TYR A 242 -11.76 -5.75 -5.51
C TYR A 242 -10.62 -5.62 -4.49
N ALA A 243 -9.89 -4.50 -4.54
CA ALA A 243 -8.86 -4.18 -3.57
C ALA A 243 -9.43 -3.23 -2.51
N SER A 244 -9.27 -3.58 -1.24
CA SER A 244 -9.67 -2.78 -0.08
C SER A 244 -8.44 -2.38 0.74
N GLU A 245 -8.62 -1.39 1.62
CA GLU A 245 -7.58 -0.98 2.58
C GLU A 245 -6.24 -0.66 1.86
N ILE A 246 -6.30 -0.05 0.68
CA ILE A 246 -5.11 0.29 -0.10
C ILE A 246 -4.42 1.46 0.59
N ARG A 247 -3.11 1.34 0.83
CA ARG A 247 -2.33 2.46 1.38
C ARG A 247 -2.24 3.60 0.37
N SER A 248 -2.25 4.84 0.85
CA SER A 248 -2.25 6.03 0.00
C SER A 248 -1.10 6.06 -1.00
N GLU A 249 0.13 5.76 -0.54
CA GLU A 249 1.30 5.78 -1.41
C GLU A 249 1.26 4.69 -2.50
N ILE A 250 0.49 3.62 -2.27
CA ILE A 250 0.28 2.55 -3.23
C ILE A 250 -0.76 2.97 -4.28
N TRP A 251 -1.82 3.65 -3.86
CA TRP A 251 -2.81 4.21 -4.77
C TRP A 251 -2.23 5.35 -5.63
N ASP A 252 -1.46 6.27 -5.03
CA ASP A 252 -0.77 7.35 -5.77
C ASP A 252 0.09 6.80 -6.91
N ALA A 253 0.76 5.66 -6.69
CA ALA A 253 1.56 5.00 -7.71
C ALA A 253 0.71 4.37 -8.85
N VAL A 254 -0.52 3.91 -8.55
CA VAL A 254 -1.48 3.48 -9.57
C VAL A 254 -1.96 4.68 -10.38
N GLU A 255 -2.27 5.80 -9.72
CA GLU A 255 -2.69 7.03 -10.40
C GLU A 255 -1.60 7.55 -11.35
N ALA A 256 -0.35 7.57 -10.90
CA ALA A 256 0.79 7.99 -11.72
C ALA A 256 1.03 7.12 -12.97
N ARG A 257 0.54 5.87 -12.98
CA ARG A 257 0.68 4.92 -14.10
C ARG A 257 -0.57 4.79 -14.97
N SER A 258 -1.66 5.45 -14.61
CA SER A 258 -2.95 5.38 -15.31
C SER A 258 -3.34 6.73 -15.88
N GLU A 259 -4.11 6.71 -16.95
CA GLU A 259 -4.60 7.91 -17.63
C GLU A 259 -6.01 8.25 -17.14
N GLU A 260 -6.35 9.53 -17.07
CA GLU A 260 -7.73 9.93 -16.79
C GLU A 260 -8.63 9.57 -17.98
N ALA A 261 -9.75 8.89 -17.72
CA ALA A 261 -10.64 8.43 -18.79
C ALA A 261 -11.52 9.55 -19.36
N GLY A 262 -11.58 10.71 -18.70
CA GLY A 262 -12.47 11.81 -19.05
C GLY A 262 -13.93 11.56 -18.64
N THR A 263 -14.17 10.58 -17.76
CA THR A 263 -15.48 10.20 -17.22
C THR A 263 -15.42 10.11 -15.70
N ARG A 264 -16.58 10.25 -15.06
CA ARG A 264 -16.77 10.11 -13.62
C ARG A 264 -17.95 9.21 -13.33
N LEU A 265 -17.85 8.45 -12.26
CA LEU A 265 -19.00 7.78 -11.65
C LEU A 265 -19.64 8.75 -10.67
N VAL A 266 -20.94 8.95 -10.80
CA VAL A 266 -21.71 9.87 -9.96
C VAL A 266 -22.78 9.08 -9.24
N ALA A 267 -22.86 9.26 -7.93
CA ALA A 267 -23.91 8.68 -7.10
C ALA A 267 -24.44 9.71 -6.11
N TYR A 268 -25.71 9.59 -5.74
CA TYR A 268 -26.32 10.40 -4.69
C TYR A 268 -26.53 9.53 -3.46
N LEU A 269 -25.84 9.89 -2.38
CA LEU A 269 -25.87 9.12 -1.14
C LEU A 269 -27.23 9.28 -0.45
N THR A 270 -27.65 8.25 0.27
CA THR A 270 -28.92 8.24 1.02
C THR A 270 -28.86 9.01 2.34
N ASP A 271 -27.86 9.88 2.53
CA ASP A 271 -27.76 10.70 3.71
C ASP A 271 -28.78 11.85 3.71
N ASP A 272 -28.96 12.50 4.86
CA ASP A 272 -29.94 13.57 5.03
C ASP A 272 -29.63 14.81 4.15
N GLU A 273 -28.38 14.94 3.69
CA GLU A 273 -27.89 16.06 2.87
C GLU A 273 -28.01 15.79 1.36
N GLY A 274 -28.25 14.54 0.95
CA GLY A 274 -28.26 14.13 -0.45
C GLY A 274 -26.90 14.32 -1.12
N THR A 275 -25.83 13.97 -0.41
CA THR A 275 -24.45 14.19 -0.82
C THR A 275 -24.17 13.56 -2.18
N ARG A 276 -23.58 14.34 -3.07
CA ARG A 276 -23.13 13.86 -4.38
C ARG A 276 -21.71 13.31 -4.25
N LEU A 277 -21.56 12.02 -4.48
CA LEU A 277 -20.27 11.35 -4.60
C LEU A 277 -19.84 11.36 -6.07
N GLU A 278 -18.62 11.82 -6.34
CA GLU A 278 -18.00 11.73 -7.67
C GLU A 278 -16.69 10.96 -7.59
N LEU A 279 -16.55 9.90 -8.41
CA LEU A 279 -15.33 9.11 -8.50
C LEU A 279 -14.71 9.27 -9.88
N ALA A 280 -13.43 9.63 -9.93
CA ALA A 280 -12.68 9.73 -11.17
C ALA A 280 -12.47 8.33 -11.78
N VAL A 281 -12.80 8.16 -13.06
CA VAL A 281 -12.50 6.95 -13.81
C VAL A 281 -11.13 7.10 -14.45
N ARG A 282 -10.29 6.08 -14.27
CA ARG A 282 -8.96 6.01 -14.85
C ARG A 282 -8.85 4.80 -15.78
N ARG A 283 -7.97 4.88 -16.78
CA ARG A 283 -7.65 3.81 -17.71
C ARG A 283 -6.25 3.28 -17.42
N THR A 284 -6.17 1.98 -17.21
CA THR A 284 -4.91 1.25 -17.02
C THR A 284 -4.19 1.06 -18.35
N ALA A 285 -2.88 0.76 -18.32
CA ALA A 285 -2.09 0.50 -19.53
C ALA A 285 -2.59 -0.69 -20.36
N THR A 286 -3.34 -1.61 -19.75
CA THR A 286 -3.95 -2.78 -20.39
C THR A 286 -5.35 -2.50 -20.96
N GLY A 287 -5.86 -1.28 -20.81
CA GLY A 287 -7.11 -0.81 -21.40
C GLY A 287 -8.35 -0.92 -20.50
N GLU A 288 -8.25 -1.65 -19.38
CA GLU A 288 -9.28 -1.73 -18.34
C GLU A 288 -9.46 -0.38 -17.65
N VAL A 289 -10.66 -0.15 -17.12
CA VAL A 289 -10.99 1.04 -16.33
C VAL A 289 -11.02 0.72 -14.84
N CYS A 290 -10.59 1.68 -14.03
CA CYS A 290 -10.64 1.58 -12.58
C CYS A 290 -11.11 2.88 -11.94
N ALA A 291 -11.68 2.76 -10.74
CA ALA A 291 -12.03 3.87 -9.87
C ALA A 291 -11.71 3.48 -8.43
N ALA A 292 -11.37 4.47 -7.61
CA ALA A 292 -11.20 4.31 -6.17
C ALA A 292 -12.20 5.16 -5.39
N LEU A 293 -12.61 4.62 -4.25
CA LEU A 293 -13.47 5.23 -3.25
C LEU A 293 -12.70 5.30 -1.94
N ALA A 294 -12.59 6.50 -1.36
CA ALA A 294 -12.08 6.67 -0.01
C ALA A 294 -13.26 6.68 0.98
N ASP A 295 -13.27 5.71 1.90
CA ASP A 295 -14.20 5.62 3.03
C ASP A 295 -13.39 5.37 4.32
N THR A 296 -13.57 4.24 5.01
CA THR A 296 -12.70 3.79 6.12
C THR A 296 -11.28 3.43 5.66
N GLY A 297 -11.10 3.25 4.35
CA GLY A 297 -9.85 3.11 3.63
C GLY A 297 -10.07 3.30 2.13
N ILE A 298 -9.01 3.18 1.33
CA ILE A 298 -9.14 3.26 -0.14
C ILE A 298 -9.58 1.90 -0.68
N ASN A 299 -10.75 1.87 -1.31
CA ASN A 299 -11.29 0.72 -2.03
C ASN A 299 -11.21 0.98 -3.53
N ALA A 300 -10.57 0.11 -4.30
CA ALA A 300 -10.44 0.26 -5.75
C ALA A 300 -11.02 -0.94 -6.51
N PHE A 301 -11.69 -0.60 -7.61
CA PHE A 301 -12.41 -1.52 -8.47
C PHE A 301 -11.79 -1.49 -9.87
N LEU A 302 -11.78 -2.64 -10.54
CA LEU A 302 -11.27 -2.80 -11.90
C LEU A 302 -12.34 -3.46 -12.76
N ALA A 303 -12.54 -2.97 -13.97
CA ALA A 303 -13.49 -3.53 -14.93
C ALA A 303 -13.04 -3.34 -16.37
N ASP A 304 -13.67 -4.07 -17.29
CA ASP A 304 -13.46 -3.97 -18.73
C ASP A 304 -14.15 -2.75 -19.37
N SER A 305 -15.18 -2.21 -18.72
CA SER A 305 -15.97 -1.08 -19.18
C SER A 305 -16.48 -0.21 -18.03
N GLU A 306 -16.83 1.03 -18.33
CA GLU A 306 -17.36 1.99 -17.34
C GLU A 306 -18.71 1.53 -16.76
N SER A 307 -19.54 0.86 -17.55
CA SER A 307 -20.82 0.31 -17.07
C SER A 307 -20.63 -0.85 -16.09
N THR A 308 -19.69 -1.75 -16.38
CA THR A 308 -19.30 -2.81 -15.44
C THR A 308 -18.71 -2.20 -14.17
N LEU A 309 -17.85 -1.18 -14.30
CA LEU A 309 -17.25 -0.48 -13.16
C LEU A 309 -18.32 0.17 -12.28
N ALA A 310 -19.30 0.88 -12.87
CA ALA A 310 -20.43 1.47 -12.16
C ALA A 310 -21.24 0.41 -11.40
N THR A 311 -21.46 -0.75 -12.01
CA THR A 311 -22.16 -1.88 -11.36
C THR A 311 -21.40 -2.39 -10.14
N LEU A 312 -20.07 -2.55 -10.24
CA LEU A 312 -19.24 -3.02 -9.13
C LEU A 312 -19.21 -2.00 -7.98
N VAL A 313 -19.00 -0.72 -8.29
CA VAL A 313 -19.02 0.34 -7.27
C VAL A 313 -20.41 0.45 -6.64
N GLY A 314 -21.47 0.34 -7.43
CA GLY A 314 -22.86 0.43 -6.96
C GLY A 314 -23.22 -0.70 -6.01
N ARG A 315 -22.81 -1.93 -6.32
CA ARG A 315 -22.94 -3.09 -5.42
C ARG A 315 -22.22 -2.85 -4.09
N HIS A 316 -21.01 -2.30 -4.13
CA HIS A 316 -20.25 -1.99 -2.91
C HIS A 316 -20.94 -0.93 -2.06
N LEU A 317 -21.32 0.21 -2.65
CA LEU A 317 -21.98 1.29 -1.93
C LEU A 317 -23.34 0.87 -1.37
N TYR A 318 -24.11 0.08 -2.11
CA TYR A 318 -25.37 -0.51 -1.63
C TYR A 318 -25.14 -1.44 -0.43
N ALA A 319 -24.16 -2.35 -0.52
CA ALA A 319 -23.84 -3.27 0.57
C ALA A 319 -23.36 -2.55 1.84
N SER A 320 -22.65 -1.43 1.67
CA SER A 320 -22.22 -0.55 2.76
C SER A 320 -23.32 0.40 3.27
N GLY A 321 -24.53 0.37 2.68
CA GLY A 321 -25.68 1.16 3.12
C GLY A 321 -25.68 2.63 2.65
N PHE A 322 -24.81 2.99 1.71
CA PHE A 322 -24.72 4.35 1.16
C PHE A 322 -25.73 4.64 0.04
N LEU A 323 -26.25 3.59 -0.61
CA LEU A 323 -27.25 3.68 -1.68
C LEU A 323 -28.50 2.89 -1.32
N ARG A 324 -29.64 3.29 -1.90
CA ARG A 324 -30.90 2.57 -1.74
C ARG A 324 -30.99 1.40 -2.72
N PHE A 325 -30.43 1.57 -3.91
CA PHE A 325 -30.33 0.53 -4.94
C PHE A 325 -28.92 0.54 -5.55
N ALA A 326 -28.41 -0.63 -5.93
CA ALA A 326 -27.06 -0.77 -6.49
C ALA A 326 -26.92 -0.08 -7.87
N GLU A 327 -28.03 0.16 -8.56
CA GLU A 327 -28.07 0.77 -9.89
C GLU A 327 -28.04 2.30 -9.86
N GLU A 328 -28.00 2.94 -8.69
CA GLU A 328 -27.99 4.41 -8.51
C GLU A 328 -26.64 5.08 -8.83
N ILE A 329 -25.80 4.43 -9.64
CA ILE A 329 -24.55 5.01 -10.15
C ILE A 329 -24.69 5.36 -11.63
N GLU A 330 -24.41 6.61 -11.95
CA GLU A 330 -24.42 7.15 -13.31
C GLU A 330 -23.00 7.40 -13.81
N VAL A 331 -22.80 7.29 -15.14
CA VAL A 331 -21.54 7.63 -15.79
C VAL A 331 -21.69 8.99 -16.45
N HIS A 332 -20.89 9.97 -16.01
CA HIS A 332 -20.91 11.34 -16.51
C HIS A 332 -19.60 11.65 -17.21
N ALA A 333 -19.61 12.55 -18.19
CA ALA A 333 -18.38 13.13 -18.72
C ALA A 333 -17.73 14.00 -17.63
N ALA A 334 -16.40 13.93 -17.49
CA ALA A 334 -15.68 14.84 -16.62
C ALA A 334 -15.87 16.28 -17.13
N GLU A 335 -16.33 17.19 -16.28
CA GLU A 335 -16.39 18.60 -16.64
C GLU A 335 -14.97 19.09 -16.94
N ALA A 336 -14.77 19.65 -18.13
CA ALA A 336 -13.49 20.26 -18.47
C ALA A 336 -13.17 21.33 -17.41
N PRO A 337 -11.94 21.37 -16.88
CA PRO A 337 -11.56 22.43 -15.95
C PRO A 337 -11.87 23.75 -16.63
N ARG A 338 -12.84 24.50 -16.07
CA ARG A 338 -13.12 25.85 -16.54
C ARG A 338 -11.81 26.58 -16.43
N ALA A 339 -11.20 26.91 -17.58
CA ALA A 339 -10.13 27.88 -17.59
C ALA A 339 -10.68 29.09 -16.84
N GLU A 340 -10.13 29.37 -15.66
CA GLU A 340 -10.35 30.65 -15.00
C GLU A 340 -10.07 31.67 -16.10
N ARG A 341 -11.11 32.38 -16.54
CA ARG A 341 -10.90 33.52 -17.40
C ARG A 341 -9.99 34.42 -16.59
N LEU A 342 -8.73 34.51 -17.00
CA LEU A 342 -7.89 35.65 -16.68
C LEU A 342 -8.74 36.86 -17.03
N GLU A 343 -9.33 37.49 -16.01
CA GLU A 343 -10.03 38.74 -16.20
C GLU A 343 -9.00 39.69 -16.80
N THR A 344 -9.30 40.20 -17.99
CA THR A 344 -8.43 41.15 -18.72
C THR A 344 -8.10 42.40 -17.86
N ASP A 345 -8.85 42.61 -16.77
CA ASP A 345 -8.67 43.68 -15.80
C ASP A 345 -7.53 43.42 -14.79
N ALA A 346 -7.00 42.19 -14.72
CA ALA A 346 -5.79 41.87 -13.93
C ALA A 346 -4.48 42.20 -14.69
N ILE A 347 -4.56 42.60 -15.97
CA ILE A 347 -3.43 43.06 -16.79
C ILE A 347 -3.39 44.60 -16.82
N TRP A 348 -3.44 45.24 -15.66
CA TRP A 348 -3.09 46.65 -15.51
C TRP A 348 -2.25 46.83 -14.24
N THR A 349 -0.94 46.56 -14.35
CA THR A 349 0.03 47.10 -13.41
C THR A 349 0.06 48.60 -13.57
N HIS A 350 -0.31 49.29 -12.48
CA HIS A 350 -0.17 50.72 -12.32
C HIS A 350 1.24 51.21 -12.65
N ASP A 351 1.23 52.35 -13.32
CA ASP A 351 2.32 53.28 -13.57
C ASP A 351 3.05 53.61 -12.26
N ASP A 352 4.34 53.28 -12.18
CA ASP A 352 5.26 53.85 -11.20
C ASP A 352 6.61 54.13 -11.88
N GLY A 353 6.74 55.37 -12.35
CA GLY A 353 7.94 56.18 -12.18
C GLY A 353 9.17 55.79 -13.00
N ILE A 354 9.26 56.27 -14.24
CA ILE A 354 10.56 56.58 -14.86
C ILE A 354 10.55 58.01 -15.37
N ALA A 355 11.47 58.80 -14.82
CA ALA A 355 11.70 60.20 -15.09
C ALA A 355 11.97 60.48 -16.58
N ILE A 356 11.32 61.54 -17.06
CA ILE A 356 11.54 62.15 -18.37
C ILE A 356 12.95 62.76 -18.40
N GLY A 357 13.82 62.20 -19.23
CA GLY A 357 14.91 62.94 -19.88
C GLY A 357 14.61 63.01 -21.37
N GLY A 358 14.10 64.15 -21.85
CA GLY A 358 14.08 64.46 -23.29
C GLY A 358 15.46 64.96 -23.75
N PRO A 359 15.62 65.46 -24.99
CA PRO A 359 14.65 65.57 -26.10
C PRO A 359 15.23 65.13 -27.47
N ASP A 360 14.37 64.95 -28.47
CA ASP A 360 14.60 65.38 -29.88
C ASP A 360 13.32 65.11 -30.68
N SER A 361 12.53 66.16 -30.96
CA SER A 361 12.52 66.93 -32.24
C SER A 361 11.99 66.08 -33.42
N ALA A 362 10.98 66.47 -34.20
CA ALA A 362 10.38 67.77 -34.45
C ALA A 362 8.94 67.58 -34.98
N GLY A 363 8.02 68.41 -34.48
CA GLY A 363 6.83 68.80 -35.22
C GLY A 363 6.99 70.28 -35.56
N VAL A 364 6.99 70.61 -36.84
CA VAL A 364 6.77 71.97 -37.32
C VAL A 364 5.55 71.88 -38.22
N GLU A 365 4.44 72.44 -37.75
CA GLU A 365 3.47 73.12 -38.59
C GLU A 365 2.58 73.96 -37.67
N GLU A 366 3.03 75.19 -37.48
CA GLU A 366 2.23 76.33 -37.05
C GLU A 366 1.99 77.22 -38.29
N PRO A 367 1.04 78.17 -38.26
CA PRO A 367 -0.11 78.27 -37.37
C PRO A 367 -1.39 78.74 -38.11
N GLU A 368 -2.46 78.84 -37.32
CA GLU A 368 -3.45 79.93 -37.33
C GLU A 368 -4.12 80.34 -38.65
N GLU A 369 -5.44 80.20 -38.76
CA GLU A 369 -6.40 81.23 -38.29
C GLU A 369 -7.83 80.77 -38.58
N VAL A 370 -8.74 81.08 -37.66
CA VAL A 370 -10.15 80.69 -37.72
C VAL A 370 -10.94 81.74 -38.49
N HIS A 371 -11.56 81.28 -39.58
CA HIS A 371 -12.76 81.75 -40.26
C HIS A 371 -12.88 83.25 -40.65
N THR A 372 -13.05 83.40 -41.98
CA THR A 372 -13.49 84.55 -42.80
C THR A 372 -12.47 85.62 -43.15
#